data_AF-A0A7D5N4H0-F1
#
_entry.id   AF-A0A7D5N4H0-F1
#
_cell.length_a   1.000
_cell.length_b   1.000
_cell.length_c   1.000
_cell.angle_alpha   90.00
_cell.angle_beta   90.00
_cell.angle_gamma   90.00
#
_symmetry.space_group_name_H-M   'P 1'
#
loop_
_entity.id
_entity.type
_entity.pdbx_description
1 polymer ?
#
loop_
_entity_poly.entity_id
_entity_poly.type
_entity_poly.pdbx_seq_one_letter_code
_entity_poly.pdbx_strand_id
1 'polypeptide(L)'
;MHLAMFNANYQPQWSYYLNKTGYIASKIKQTKDKNYVALYSSGVSAIIFKFSVNGSILWYKQFTNVAEWDDFYEDSNNDLYVCGNMLEKILC
;
A
#
# COMPACT_ATOMS: atom_id res chain seq x y z
N MET A 1 11.03 0.82 4.55
CA MET A 1 10.07 -0.12 3.92
C MET A 1 10.59 -0.55 2.56
N HIS A 2 10.49 -1.83 2.23
CA HIS A 2 11.00 -2.38 0.97
C HIS A 2 9.90 -3.17 0.26
N LEU A 3 9.61 -2.81 -0.98
CA LEU A 3 8.77 -3.60 -1.88
C LEU A 3 9.65 -4.15 -2.99
N ALA A 4 9.49 -5.43 -3.33
CA ALA A 4 10.23 -6.05 -4.41
C ALA A 4 9.32 -7.01 -5.18
N MET A 5 9.54 -7.08 -6.49
CA MET A 5 8.95 -8.09 -7.35
C MET A 5 10.03 -9.04 -7.82
N PHE A 6 9.70 -10.33 -7.79
CA PHE A 6 10.51 -11.40 -8.35
C PHE A 6 9.69 -12.11 -9.43
N ASN A 7 10.38 -12.66 -10.43
CA ASN A 7 9.74 -13.58 -11.37
C ASN A 7 9.53 -14.97 -10.71
N ALA A 8 8.91 -15.90 -11.45
CA ALA A 8 8.65 -17.26 -10.97
C ALA A 8 9.93 -18.06 -10.61
N ASN A 9 11.09 -17.60 -11.09
CA ASN A 9 12.40 -18.18 -10.77
C ASN A 9 13.10 -17.43 -9.62
N TYR A 10 12.38 -16.59 -8.88
CA TYR A 10 12.89 -15.81 -7.75
C TYR A 10 13.99 -14.79 -8.13
N GLN A 11 14.05 -14.37 -9.40
CA GLN A 11 14.99 -13.32 -9.81
C GLN A 11 14.35 -11.94 -9.65
N PRO A 12 15.07 -10.96 -9.06
CA PRO A 12 14.53 -9.63 -8.85
C PRO A 12 14.25 -8.96 -10.18
N GLN A 13 13.07 -8.37 -10.30
CA GLN A 13 12.64 -7.64 -11.49
C GLN A 13 12.66 -6.14 -11.23
N TRP A 14 12.15 -5.73 -10.06
CA TRP A 14 12.28 -4.37 -9.57
C TRP A 14 12.19 -4.35 -8.04
N SER A 15 12.67 -3.26 -7.46
CA SER A 15 12.49 -2.96 -6.04
C SER A 15 12.27 -1.47 -5.82
N TYR A 16 11.54 -1.16 -4.76
CA TYR A 16 11.32 0.20 -4.28
C TYR A 16 11.61 0.25 -2.78
N TYR A 17 12.51 1.16 -2.40
CA TYR A 17 12.86 1.42 -1.02
C TYR A 17 12.37 2.80 -0.61
N LEU A 18 11.54 2.83 0.43
CA LEU A 18 11.14 4.05 1.09
C LEU A 18 11.90 4.16 2.41
N ASN A 19 12.65 5.24 2.60
CA ASN A 19 13.38 5.53 3.83
C ASN A 19 12.45 6.03 4.94
N LYS A 20 11.50 5.15 5.33
CA LYS A 20 10.66 5.29 6.51
C LYS A 20 10.74 3.99 7.31
N THR A 21 10.85 4.16 8.62
CA THR A 21 10.90 3.11 9.63
C THR A 21 9.54 2.99 10.35
N GLY A 22 9.33 1.91 11.09
CA GLY A 22 8.16 1.78 11.98
C GLY A 22 6.84 1.38 11.30
N TYR A 23 6.87 0.70 10.16
CA TYR A 23 5.65 0.11 9.59
C TYR A 23 5.32 -1.21 10.28
N ILE A 24 4.04 -1.39 10.62
CA ILE A 24 3.54 -2.54 11.38
C ILE A 24 2.66 -3.47 10.53
N ALA A 25 2.10 -2.96 9.44
CA ALA A 25 1.23 -3.72 8.55
C ALA A 25 1.46 -3.32 7.09
N SER A 26 1.43 -4.32 6.21
CA SER A 26 1.53 -4.14 4.77
C SER A 26 0.65 -5.12 4.03
N LYS A 27 0.08 -4.68 2.90
CA LYS A 27 -0.67 -5.54 1.99
C LYS A 27 -0.46 -5.09 0.55
N ILE A 28 -0.42 -6.03 -0.38
CA ILE A 28 -0.34 -5.76 -1.82
C ILE A 28 -1.27 -6.69 -2.58
N LYS A 29 -1.96 -6.18 -3.60
CA LYS A 29 -2.73 -6.99 -4.56
C LYS A 29 -2.54 -6.43 -5.96
N GLN A 30 -2.61 -7.31 -6.95
CA GLN A 30 -2.70 -6.91 -8.35
C GLN A 30 -4.10 -6.40 -8.64
N THR A 31 -4.19 -5.28 -9.37
CA THR A 31 -5.44 -4.65 -9.82
C THR A 31 -5.85 -5.18 -11.19
N LYS A 32 -7.08 -4.88 -11.63
CA LYS A 32 -7.62 -5.41 -12.91
C LYS A 32 -6.83 -4.97 -14.13
N ASP A 33 -6.24 -3.78 -14.05
CA ASP A 33 -5.33 -3.20 -15.04
C ASP A 33 -3.90 -3.80 -14.99
N LYS A 34 -3.69 -4.90 -14.24
CA LYS A 34 -2.42 -5.62 -14.03
C LYS A 34 -1.34 -4.83 -13.29
N ASN A 35 -1.67 -3.63 -12.82
CA ASN A 35 -0.84 -2.85 -11.91
C ASN A 35 -0.96 -3.40 -10.48
N TYR A 36 -0.32 -2.76 -9.51
CA TYR A 36 -0.35 -3.20 -8.11
C TYR A 36 -0.75 -2.05 -7.21
N VAL A 37 -1.62 -2.33 -6.23
CA VAL A 37 -1.88 -1.41 -5.12
C VAL A 37 -1.28 -2.00 -3.85
N ALA A 38 -0.56 -1.17 -3.10
CA ALA A 38 0.05 -1.55 -1.84
C ALA A 38 -0.35 -0.58 -0.72
N LEU A 39 -0.77 -1.14 0.41
CA LEU A 39 -1.08 -0.43 1.65
C LEU A 39 0.09 -0.61 2.62
N TYR A 40 0.42 0.46 3.33
CA TYR A 40 1.39 0.42 4.42
C TYR A 40 0.93 1.29 5.56
N SER A 41 0.99 0.75 6.78
CA SER A 41 0.56 1.44 7.99
C SER A 41 1.66 1.43 9.03
N SER A 42 1.82 2.56 9.74
CA SER A 42 2.84 2.77 10.77
C SER A 42 2.28 2.82 12.20
N GLY A 43 1.01 2.48 12.39
CA GLY A 43 0.32 2.65 13.68
C GLY A 43 -0.20 4.07 13.94
N VAL A 44 0.27 5.07 13.18
CA VAL A 44 -0.14 6.49 13.33
C VAL A 44 -0.37 7.22 12.00
N SER A 45 0.08 6.60 10.91
CA SER A 45 -0.06 7.10 9.55
C SER A 45 -0.12 5.92 8.59
N ALA A 46 -0.62 6.16 7.39
CA ALA A 46 -0.61 5.16 6.35
C ALA A 46 -0.32 5.78 4.99
N ILE A 47 0.18 4.96 4.08
CA ILE A 47 0.42 5.34 2.69
C ILE A 47 -0.11 4.24 1.78
N ILE A 48 -0.78 4.68 0.72
CA ILE A 48 -1.25 3.82 -0.36
C ILE A 48 -0.45 4.17 -1.60
N PHE A 49 0.12 3.16 -2.23
CA PHE A 49 0.80 3.30 -3.51
C PHE A 49 0.03 2.55 -4.60
N LYS A 50 0.04 3.09 -5.82
CA LYS A 50 -0.19 2.32 -7.03
C LYS A 50 1.10 2.27 -7.85
N PHE A 51 1.54 1.07 -8.16
CA PHE A 51 2.72 0.78 -8.98
C PHE A 51 2.28 0.22 -10.32
N SER A 52 2.97 0.58 -11.39
CA SER A 52 2.84 -0.10 -12.66
C SER A 52 3.32 -1.55 -12.56
N VAL A 53 2.93 -2.39 -13.51
CA VAL A 53 3.45 -3.77 -13.60
C VAL A 53 5.00 -3.83 -13.65
N ASN A 54 5.62 -2.76 -14.17
CA ASN A 54 7.07 -2.62 -14.30
C ASN A 54 7.74 -1.97 -13.06
N GLY A 55 6.98 -1.70 -11.99
CA GLY A 55 7.51 -1.19 -10.72
C GLY A 55 7.66 0.33 -10.64
N SER A 56 7.15 1.09 -11.62
CA SER A 56 7.12 2.56 -11.55
C SER A 56 5.95 3.03 -10.69
N ILE A 57 6.12 4.07 -9.88
CA ILE A 57 4.99 4.66 -9.13
C ILE A 57 4.08 5.39 -10.12
N LEU A 58 2.81 4.99 -10.17
CA LEU A 58 1.77 5.70 -10.92
C LEU A 58 1.17 6.83 -10.07
N TRP A 59 0.89 6.54 -8.79
CA TRP A 59 0.48 7.53 -7.81
C TRP A 59 0.68 7.01 -6.38
N TYR A 60 0.64 7.92 -5.41
CA TYR A 60 0.55 7.59 -3.99
C TYR A 60 -0.34 8.58 -3.24
N LYS A 61 -0.91 8.16 -2.11
CA LYS A 61 -1.67 8.99 -1.17
C LYS A 61 -1.24 8.69 0.26
N GLN A 62 -0.98 9.73 1.04
CA GLN A 62 -0.61 9.62 2.44
C GLN A 62 -1.76 10.09 3.34
N PHE A 63 -1.97 9.36 4.42
CA PHE A 63 -3.00 9.59 5.43
C PHE A 63 -2.33 9.73 6.79
N THR A 64 -2.85 10.65 7.60
CA THR A 64 -2.51 10.80 9.02
C THR A 64 -3.66 10.24 9.86
N ASN A 65 -3.39 9.93 11.13
CA ASN A 65 -4.41 9.41 12.07
C ASN A 65 -5.02 8.05 11.67
N VAL A 66 -4.24 7.23 10.96
CA VAL A 66 -4.60 5.85 10.62
C VAL A 66 -3.77 4.93 11.50
N ALA A 67 -4.44 4.08 12.27
CA ALA A 67 -3.76 3.03 13.01
C ALA A 67 -3.29 1.94 12.03
N GLU A 68 -4.22 1.44 11.22
CA GLU A 68 -3.97 0.38 10.26
C GLU A 68 -4.97 0.41 9.11
N TRP A 69 -4.51 0.12 7.88
CA TRP A 69 -5.34 -0.37 6.79
C TRP A 69 -5.18 -1.87 6.64
N ASP A 70 -6.27 -2.62 6.83
CA ASP A 70 -6.30 -4.08 6.86
C ASP A 70 -6.43 -4.68 5.46
N ASP A 71 -7.30 -4.10 4.63
CA ASP A 71 -7.54 -4.58 3.28
C ASP A 71 -8.05 -3.51 2.31
N PHE A 72 -8.03 -3.86 1.03
CA PHE A 72 -8.66 -3.09 -0.02
C PHE A 72 -9.33 -3.95 -1.09
N TYR A 73 -10.27 -3.32 -1.80
CA TYR A 73 -11.01 -3.86 -2.92
C TYR A 73 -11.10 -2.81 -4.04
N GLU A 74 -10.83 -3.24 -5.28
CA GLU A 74 -11.03 -2.42 -6.48
C GLU A 74 -12.27 -2.92 -7.24
N ASP A 75 -13.26 -2.05 -7.40
CA ASP A 75 -14.51 -2.39 -8.06
C ASP A 75 -14.37 -2.40 -9.60
N SER A 76 -15.46 -2.58 -10.34
CA SER A 76 -15.44 -2.56 -11.82
C SER A 76 -15.24 -1.18 -12.43
N ASN A 77 -15.45 -0.11 -11.66
CA ASN A 77 -15.26 1.28 -12.09
C ASN A 77 -13.83 1.78 -11.83
N ASN A 78 -12.98 0.93 -11.23
CA ASN A 78 -11.65 1.26 -10.72
C ASN A 78 -11.67 2.14 -9.47
N ASP A 79 -12.79 2.12 -8.72
CA ASP A 79 -12.87 2.74 -7.41
C ASP A 79 -12.19 1.84 -6.37
N LEU A 80 -11.36 2.46 -5.51
CA LEU A 80 -10.61 1.76 -4.49
C LEU A 80 -11.25 1.96 -3.12
N TYR A 81 -11.74 0.87 -2.54
CA TYR A 81 -12.26 0.79 -1.18
C TYR A 81 -11.18 0.26 -0.27
N VAL A 82 -10.96 0.91 0.88
CA VAL A 82 -9.95 0.52 1.87
C VAL A 82 -10.63 0.45 3.23
N CYS A 83 -10.39 -0.62 3.97
CA CYS A 83 -10.90 -0.80 5.32
C CYS A 83 -9.75 -0.92 6.33
N GLY A 84 -10.03 -0.49 7.55
CA GLY A 84 -9.07 -0.50 8.65
C GLY A 84 -9.51 0.40 9.80
N ASN A 85 -8.56 0.71 10.67
CA ASN A 85 -8.80 1.43 11.91
C ASN A 85 -8.15 2.81 11.90
N MET A 86 -8.91 3.81 12.32
CA MET A 86 -8.38 5.14 12.64
C MET A 86 -7.88 5.15 14.08
N LEU A 87 -6.93 6.02 14.40
CA LEU A 87 -6.64 6.31 15.80
C LEU A 87 -7.85 7.02 16.41
N GLU A 88 -8.29 6.56 17.59
CA GLU A 88 -9.34 7.23 18.35
C GLU A 88 -8.95 8.70 18.58
N LYS A 89 -9.86 9.62 18.26
CA LYS A 89 -9.74 10.99 18.75
C LYS A 89 -10.09 10.96 20.22
N ILE A 90 -9.10 11.14 21.08
CA ILE A 90 -9.37 11.55 22.46
C ILE A 90 -9.98 12.95 22.37
N LEU A 91 -11.30 13.06 22.54
CA LEU A 91 -11.97 14.33 22.70
C LEU A 91 -11.68 14.80 24.14
N CYS A 92 -10.77 15.77 24.26
CA CYS A 92 -10.57 16.52 25.50
C CYS A 92 -11.64 17.60 25.66
#